data_AF-A0A7V8V6V2-F1
#
_entry.id   AF-A0A7V8V6V2-F1
#
_cell.length_a   1.000
_cell.length_b   1.000
_cell.length_c   1.000
_cell.angle_alpha   90.00
_cell.angle_beta   90.00
_cell.angle_gamma   90.00
#
_symmetry.space_group_name_H-M   'P 1'
#
loop_
_entity.id
_entity.type
_entity.pdbx_description
1 polymer ?
#
loop_
_entity_poly.entity_id
_entity_poly.type
_entity_poly.pdbx_seq_one_letter_code
_entity_poly.pdbx_strand_id
1 'polypeptide(L)'
;MVDFTDREEELVEVLPGQTARPKKITIVVVIAIILAILYLMGFLGTIPALIMHTVSPGGFNFAPPSDDPQFQMQAEMQAKMAAVTQTYFIPMILMALGMLAVGSMMLYSSIQVLRRGQLSDYRLLNNTIVIAIMLVIANAISTVLIQMANWQAMESALSAETAGGPQAAMLKNIMMFSMVIGIVLAVGFELAKLVYFILARWILGHYITTLDES
;
A
#
# COMPACT_ATOMS: atom_id res chain seq x y z
N MET A 1 -11.01 46.12 28.59
CA MET A 1 -11.71 45.59 27.40
C MET A 1 -10.62 45.28 26.40
N VAL A 2 -10.42 44.00 26.08
CA VAL A 2 -9.49 43.61 25.02
C VAL A 2 -10.20 43.95 23.71
N ASP A 3 -9.58 44.82 22.92
CA ASP A 3 -10.10 45.21 21.63
C ASP A 3 -9.91 44.05 20.65
N PHE A 4 -11.01 43.54 20.11
CA PHE A 4 -11.05 42.39 19.21
C PHE A 4 -11.07 42.81 17.74
N THR A 5 -11.07 44.12 17.44
CA THR A 5 -11.16 44.62 16.06
C THR A 5 -9.89 44.41 15.24
N ASP A 6 -8.71 44.42 15.87
CA ASP A 6 -7.43 44.20 15.17
C ASP A 6 -7.23 42.75 14.66
N ARG A 7 -7.99 41.77 15.19
CA ARG A 7 -7.86 40.36 14.76
C ARG A 7 -8.68 40.01 13.53
N GLU A 8 -9.66 40.83 13.16
CA GLU A 8 -10.45 40.58 11.96
C GLU A 8 -9.69 40.97 10.69
N GLU A 9 -8.84 42.00 10.74
CA GLU A 9 -8.01 42.41 9.59
C GLU A 9 -6.91 41.37 9.26
N GLU A 10 -6.29 40.75 10.27
CA GLU A 10 -5.31 39.65 10.04
C GLU A 10 -5.95 38.39 9.45
N LEU A 11 -7.24 38.13 9.71
CA LEU A 11 -7.94 36.96 9.19
C LEU A 11 -8.41 37.13 7.74
N VAL A 12 -8.57 38.37 7.27
CA VAL A 12 -9.00 38.66 5.89
C VAL A 12 -7.86 38.52 4.89
N GLU A 13 -6.60 38.67 5.32
CA GLU A 13 -5.42 38.47 4.45
C GLU A 13 -5.11 36.98 4.16
N VAL A 14 -5.74 36.04 4.87
CA VAL A 14 -5.44 34.59 4.78
C VAL A 14 -6.33 33.85 3.78
N LEU A 15 -7.35 34.48 3.21
CA LEU A 15 -8.20 33.86 2.19
C LEU A 15 -7.88 34.44 0.81
N PRO A 16 -7.20 33.70 -0.08
CA PRO A 16 -7.04 34.15 -1.45
C PRO A 16 -8.42 34.30 -2.09
N GLY A 17 -8.83 35.56 -2.30
CA GLY A 17 -10.14 36.00 -2.80
C GLY A 17 -10.41 35.68 -4.28
N GLN A 18 -9.79 34.64 -4.82
CA GLN A 18 -10.15 34.10 -6.13
C GLN A 18 -10.12 32.58 -6.05
N THR A 19 -11.15 31.93 -6.58
CA THR A 19 -11.15 30.51 -6.94
C THR A 19 -10.09 30.30 -8.03
N ALA A 20 -8.82 30.22 -7.60
CA ALA A 20 -7.71 29.93 -8.48
C ALA A 20 -7.98 28.55 -9.10
N ARG A 21 -8.12 28.51 -10.43
CA ARG A 21 -8.31 27.25 -11.15
C ARG A 21 -7.21 26.27 -10.75
N PRO A 22 -7.53 25.00 -10.45
CA PRO A 22 -6.54 24.03 -10.03
C PRO A 22 -5.47 23.92 -11.11
N LYS A 23 -4.24 24.29 -10.76
CA LYS A 23 -3.08 24.12 -11.63
C LYS A 23 -2.74 22.63 -11.70
N LYS A 24 -2.06 22.19 -12.76
CA LYS A 24 -1.65 20.78 -12.95
C LYS A 24 -0.92 20.22 -11.71
N ILE A 25 -0.15 21.08 -11.03
CA ILE A 25 0.56 20.75 -9.80
C ILE A 25 -0.37 20.40 -8.64
N THR A 26 -1.51 21.09 -8.48
CA THR A 26 -2.49 20.82 -7.42
C THR A 26 -3.08 19.42 -7.57
N ILE A 27 -3.37 18.99 -8.81
CA ILE A 27 -3.88 17.64 -9.09
C ILE A 27 -2.84 16.58 -8.68
N VAL A 28 -1.58 16.79 -9.07
CA VAL A 28 -0.48 15.89 -8.68
C VAL A 28 -0.41 15.78 -7.16
N VAL A 29 -0.41 16.90 -6.45
CA VAL A 29 -0.26 16.92 -4.99
C VAL A 29 -1.46 16.29 -4.27
N VAL A 30 -2.70 16.50 -4.75
CA VAL A 30 -3.89 15.85 -4.17
C VAL A 30 -3.82 14.33 -4.32
N ILE A 31 -3.42 13.82 -5.49
CA ILE A 31 -3.26 12.37 -5.69
C ILE A 31 -2.14 11.83 -4.79
N ALA A 32 -1.04 12.58 -4.59
CA ALA A 32 0.03 12.17 -3.69
C ALA A 32 -0.45 12.04 -2.24
N ILE A 33 -1.32 12.95 -1.78
CA ILE A 33 -1.96 12.88 -0.45
C ILE A 33 -2.82 11.61 -0.33
N ILE A 34 -3.65 11.32 -1.35
CA ILE A 34 -4.49 10.12 -1.35
C ILE A 34 -3.62 8.86 -1.27
N LEU A 35 -2.58 8.76 -2.09
CA LEU A 35 -1.65 7.63 -2.08
C LEU A 35 -0.88 7.51 -0.76
N ALA A 36 -0.51 8.63 -0.15
CA ALA A 36 0.13 8.64 1.17
C ALA A 36 -0.82 8.07 2.24
N ILE A 37 -2.08 8.49 2.24
CA ILE A 37 -3.10 7.94 3.16
C ILE A 37 -3.28 6.43 2.91
N LEU A 38 -3.32 5.98 1.66
CA LEU A 38 -3.40 4.55 1.35
C LEU A 38 -2.20 3.76 1.87
N TYR A 39 -0.98 4.31 1.81
CA TYR A 39 0.18 3.66 2.42
C TYR A 39 0.09 3.59 3.95
N LEU A 40 -0.39 4.65 4.60
CA LEU A 40 -0.59 4.66 6.05
C LEU A 40 -1.69 3.67 6.48
N MET A 41 -2.80 3.60 5.74
CA MET A 41 -3.86 2.61 5.97
C MET A 41 -3.38 1.18 5.73
N GLY A 42 -2.57 0.96 4.68
CA GLY A 42 -1.95 -0.32 4.41
C GLY A 42 -1.08 -0.80 5.57
N PHE A 43 -0.27 0.12 6.15
CA PHE A 43 0.51 -0.18 7.35
C PHE A 43 -0.36 -0.57 8.54
N LEU A 44 -1.46 0.14 8.81
CA LEU A 44 -2.39 -0.22 9.89
C LEU A 44 -2.97 -1.64 9.72
N GLY A 45 -3.22 -2.07 8.48
CA GLY A 45 -3.64 -3.44 8.18
C GLY A 45 -2.59 -4.52 8.46
N THR A 46 -1.30 -4.16 8.53
CA THR A 46 -0.21 -5.10 8.86
C THR A 46 0.02 -5.27 10.37
N ILE A 47 -0.48 -4.34 11.19
CA ILE A 47 -0.29 -4.37 12.66
C ILE A 47 -0.91 -5.63 13.30
N PRO A 48 -2.16 -6.05 12.97
CA PRO A 48 -2.71 -7.28 13.51
C PRO A 48 -1.87 -8.52 13.17
N ALA A 49 -1.35 -8.61 11.94
CA ALA A 49 -0.48 -9.71 11.52
C ALA A 49 0.84 -9.74 12.31
N LEU A 50 1.40 -8.56 12.61
CA LEU A 50 2.60 -8.40 13.44
C LEU A 50 2.37 -8.85 14.89
N ILE A 51 1.25 -8.42 15.48
CA ILE A 51 0.86 -8.82 16.84
C ILE A 51 0.61 -10.32 16.89
N MET A 52 -0.03 -10.89 15.87
CA MET A 52 -0.34 -12.31 15.89
C MET A 52 0.88 -13.20 15.69
N HIS A 53 1.88 -12.75 14.94
CA HIS A 53 3.17 -13.45 14.84
C HIS A 53 3.93 -13.47 16.18
N THR A 54 3.83 -12.42 17.00
CA THR A 54 4.50 -12.38 18.31
C THR A 54 3.75 -13.14 19.39
N VAL A 55 2.42 -13.21 19.31
CA VAL A 55 1.56 -13.87 20.33
C VAL A 55 1.33 -15.35 20.01
N SER A 56 1.32 -15.76 18.73
CA SER A 56 1.27 -17.17 18.31
C SER A 56 2.29 -17.43 17.19
N PRO A 57 3.55 -17.73 17.54
CA PRO A 57 4.61 -18.03 16.57
C PRO A 57 4.34 -19.28 15.70
N GLY A 58 3.25 -20.02 15.94
CA GLY A 58 2.83 -21.19 15.16
C GLY A 58 1.68 -20.95 14.19
N GLY A 59 1.17 -19.73 14.07
CA GLY A 59 -0.03 -19.45 13.30
C GLY A 59 -1.31 -19.96 13.97
N PHE A 60 -2.45 -19.56 13.43
CA PHE A 60 -3.75 -19.99 13.90
C PHE A 60 -3.99 -21.46 13.55
N ASN A 61 -3.81 -22.37 14.51
CA ASN A 61 -4.51 -23.66 14.46
C ASN A 61 -5.89 -23.46 15.11
N PHE A 62 -6.79 -22.82 14.36
CA PHE A 62 -8.18 -22.58 14.79
C PHE A 62 -9.11 -23.75 14.45
N ALA A 63 -8.57 -24.78 13.80
CA ALA A 63 -9.31 -26.02 13.59
C ALA A 63 -9.33 -26.83 14.91
N PRO A 64 -10.50 -27.03 15.55
CA PRO A 64 -10.61 -28.07 16.55
C PRO A 64 -10.21 -29.41 15.91
N PRO A 65 -9.53 -30.31 16.62
CA PRO A 65 -9.22 -31.65 16.10
C PRO A 65 -10.55 -32.31 15.72
N SER A 66 -10.77 -32.46 14.41
CA SER A 66 -11.94 -33.07 13.82
C SER A 66 -11.48 -34.15 12.84
N ASP A 67 -12.14 -35.30 12.89
CA ASP A 67 -11.89 -36.43 11.99
C ASP A 67 -12.45 -36.20 10.57
N ASP A 68 -13.14 -35.08 10.36
CA ASP A 68 -13.70 -34.73 9.06
C ASP A 68 -12.60 -34.38 8.03
N PRO A 69 -12.58 -35.04 6.85
CA PRO A 69 -11.59 -34.81 5.80
C PRO A 69 -11.50 -33.34 5.34
N GLN A 70 -12.64 -32.64 5.37
CA GLN A 70 -12.71 -31.23 4.99
C GLN A 70 -12.02 -30.30 6.00
N PHE A 71 -12.06 -30.64 7.30
CA PHE A 71 -11.37 -29.89 8.34
C PHE A 71 -9.86 -30.16 8.32
N GLN A 72 -9.43 -31.40 8.05
CA GLN A 72 -8.01 -31.73 7.87
C GLN A 72 -7.39 -31.00 6.67
N MET A 73 -8.13 -30.91 5.57
CA MET A 73 -7.74 -30.16 4.38
C MET A 73 -7.62 -28.65 4.64
N GLN A 74 -8.54 -28.06 5.40
CA GLN A 74 -8.45 -26.66 5.81
C GLN A 74 -7.28 -26.42 6.78
N ALA A 75 -7.03 -27.33 7.71
CA ALA A 75 -5.92 -27.22 8.66
C ALA A 75 -4.56 -27.33 7.95
N GLU A 76 -4.40 -28.26 7.01
CA GLU A 76 -3.17 -28.39 6.21
C GLU A 76 -2.95 -27.14 5.33
N MET A 77 -4.01 -26.61 4.71
CA MET A 77 -3.95 -25.38 3.93
C MET A 77 -3.56 -24.18 4.80
N GLN A 78 -4.13 -24.05 6.01
CA GLN A 78 -3.76 -23.00 6.97
C GLN A 78 -2.30 -23.13 7.41
N ALA A 79 -1.82 -24.35 7.71
CA ALA A 79 -0.44 -24.58 8.12
C ALA A 79 0.56 -24.23 7.01
N LYS A 80 0.29 -24.64 5.75
CA LYS A 80 1.16 -24.31 4.61
C LYS A 80 1.15 -22.82 4.29
N MET A 81 -0.01 -22.16 4.34
CA MET A 81 -0.10 -20.70 4.15
C MET A 81 0.57 -19.92 5.28
N ALA A 82 0.52 -20.43 6.52
CA ALA A 82 1.26 -19.88 7.65
C ALA A 82 2.77 -20.01 7.46
N ALA A 83 3.27 -21.14 6.95
CA ALA A 83 4.68 -21.34 6.65
C ALA A 83 5.19 -20.37 5.56
N VAL A 84 4.40 -20.11 4.52
CA VAL A 84 4.72 -19.07 3.52
C VAL A 84 4.78 -17.70 4.20
N THR A 85 3.78 -17.36 5.01
CA THR A 85 3.74 -16.08 5.74
C THR A 85 4.96 -15.89 6.64
N GLN A 86 5.38 -16.94 7.36
CA GLN A 86 6.59 -16.91 8.20
C GLN A 86 7.86 -16.70 7.38
N THR A 87 7.97 -17.36 6.22
CA THR A 87 9.13 -17.21 5.32
C THR A 87 9.28 -15.77 4.82
N TYR A 88 8.17 -15.11 4.50
CA TYR A 88 8.16 -13.74 3.98
C TYR A 88 7.92 -12.67 5.05
N PHE A 89 7.86 -13.04 6.34
CA PHE A 89 7.52 -12.14 7.43
C PHE A 89 8.50 -10.97 7.54
N ILE A 90 9.81 -11.24 7.53
CA ILE A 90 10.84 -10.19 7.62
C ILE A 90 10.77 -9.23 6.41
N PRO A 91 10.77 -9.72 5.14
CA PRO A 91 10.55 -8.88 3.98
C PRO A 91 9.28 -8.02 4.07
N MET A 92 8.16 -8.59 4.54
CA MET A 92 6.89 -7.88 4.70
C MET A 92 7.00 -6.74 5.71
N ILE A 93 7.67 -6.94 6.84
CA ILE A 93 7.90 -5.88 7.83
C ILE A 93 8.73 -4.74 7.25
N LEU A 94 9.84 -5.07 6.59
CA LEU A 94 10.72 -4.06 6.00
C LEU A 94 9.98 -3.25 4.94
N MET A 95 9.16 -3.91 4.12
CA MET A 95 8.28 -3.25 3.16
C MET A 95 7.23 -2.36 3.85
N ALA A 96 6.59 -2.83 4.92
CA ALA A 96 5.59 -2.06 5.66
C ALA A 96 6.19 -0.81 6.30
N LEU A 97 7.38 -0.92 6.91
CA LEU A 97 8.11 0.23 7.46
C LEU A 97 8.56 1.19 6.35
N GLY A 98 8.99 0.67 5.20
CA GLY A 98 9.30 1.47 4.02
C GLY A 98 8.10 2.28 3.53
N MET A 99 6.92 1.64 3.45
CA MET A 99 5.66 2.31 3.07
C MET A 99 5.24 3.36 4.09
N LEU A 100 5.41 3.08 5.39
CA LEU A 100 5.13 4.05 6.45
C LEU A 100 6.02 5.29 6.31
N ALA A 101 7.33 5.09 6.11
CA ALA A 101 8.29 6.17 5.97
C ALA A 101 8.02 7.00 4.71
N VAL A 102 7.85 6.35 3.56
CA VAL A 102 7.55 7.03 2.28
C VAL A 102 6.19 7.70 2.32
N GLY A 103 5.16 7.05 2.86
CA GLY A 103 3.83 7.62 3.02
C GLY A 103 3.83 8.87 3.91
N SER A 104 4.53 8.82 5.05
CA SER A 104 4.65 9.98 5.96
C SER A 104 5.41 11.14 5.31
N MET A 105 6.54 10.86 4.65
CA MET A 105 7.30 11.89 3.93
C MET A 105 6.49 12.49 2.79
N MET A 106 5.79 11.66 2.02
CA MET A 106 4.98 12.10 0.88
C MET A 106 3.80 12.96 1.34
N LEU A 107 3.15 12.60 2.45
CA LEU A 107 2.08 13.40 3.04
C LEU A 107 2.62 14.77 3.49
N TYR A 108 3.73 14.77 4.23
CA TYR A 108 4.37 15.98 4.72
C TYR A 108 4.80 16.91 3.59
N SER A 109 5.54 16.40 2.60
CA SER A 109 6.00 17.19 1.46
C SER A 109 4.85 17.71 0.61
N SER A 110 3.78 16.92 0.43
CA SER A 110 2.59 17.34 -0.31
C SER A 110 1.88 18.50 0.36
N ILE A 111 1.70 18.46 1.69
CA ILE A 111 1.09 19.56 2.45
C ILE A 111 1.96 20.82 2.39
N GLN A 112 3.28 20.68 2.47
CA GLN A 112 4.19 21.82 2.35
C GLN A 112 4.15 22.49 0.99
N VAL A 113 4.10 21.71 -0.09
CA VAL A 113 3.95 22.24 -1.45
C VAL A 113 2.66 23.06 -1.58
N LEU A 114 1.54 22.61 -0.99
CA LEU A 114 0.29 23.38 -1.01
C LEU A 114 0.34 24.65 -0.14
N ARG A 115 1.05 24.59 0.99
CA ARG A 115 1.04 25.67 1.99
C ARG A 115 2.07 26.78 1.71
N ARG A 116 3.26 26.41 1.23
CA ARG A 116 4.40 27.32 1.04
C ARG A 116 4.82 27.45 -0.42
N GLY A 117 4.74 26.35 -1.18
CA GLY A 117 5.11 26.34 -2.60
C GLY A 117 6.56 26.75 -2.87
N GLN A 118 7.49 26.45 -1.96
CA GLN A 118 8.90 26.79 -2.12
C GLN A 118 9.65 25.72 -2.93
N LEU A 119 10.74 26.11 -3.60
CA LEU A 119 11.59 25.20 -4.38
C LEU A 119 12.06 23.97 -3.59
N SER A 120 12.43 24.16 -2.32
CA SER A 120 12.82 23.08 -1.41
C SER A 120 11.73 22.02 -1.25
N ASP A 121 10.48 22.44 -1.18
CA ASP A 121 9.32 21.56 -0.93
C ASP A 121 9.02 20.73 -2.19
N TYR A 122 9.15 21.34 -3.38
CA TYR A 122 9.06 20.62 -4.66
C TYR A 122 10.18 19.59 -4.81
N ARG A 123 11.42 19.94 -4.44
CA ARG A 123 12.56 19.01 -4.46
C ARG A 123 12.36 17.84 -3.48
N LEU A 124 11.85 18.11 -2.27
CA LEU A 124 11.54 17.09 -1.28
C LEU A 124 10.46 16.11 -1.79
N LEU A 125 9.36 16.63 -2.34
CA LEU A 125 8.29 15.80 -2.90
C LEU A 125 8.81 14.97 -4.09
N ASN A 126 9.60 15.60 -4.97
CA ASN A 126 10.19 14.92 -6.12
C ASN A 126 11.10 13.75 -5.69
N ASN A 127 11.99 13.97 -4.71
CA ASN A 127 12.85 12.93 -4.16
C ASN A 127 12.05 11.80 -3.51
N THR A 128 10.99 12.15 -2.78
CA THR A 128 10.09 11.17 -2.16
C THR A 128 9.39 10.30 -3.21
N ILE A 129 8.97 10.90 -4.34
CA ILE A 129 8.40 10.17 -5.47
C ILE A 129 9.43 9.20 -6.09
N VAL A 130 10.71 9.57 -6.18
CA VAL A 130 11.75 8.64 -6.65
C VAL A 130 11.85 7.41 -5.75
N ILE A 131 11.87 7.63 -4.43
CA ILE A 131 11.92 6.54 -3.45
C ILE A 131 10.64 5.70 -3.54
N ALA A 132 9.47 6.34 -3.73
CA ALA A 132 8.20 5.65 -3.90
C ALA A 132 8.18 4.74 -5.14
N ILE A 133 8.82 5.13 -6.25
CA ILE A 133 8.97 4.28 -7.45
C ILE A 133 9.73 3.01 -7.10
N MET A 134 10.89 3.13 -6.42
CA MET A 134 11.69 1.98 -6.02
C MET A 134 10.89 1.05 -5.09
N LEU A 135 10.15 1.63 -4.15
CA LEU A 135 9.32 0.89 -3.22
C LEU A 135 8.14 0.17 -3.90
N VAL A 136 7.48 0.80 -4.88
CA VAL A 136 6.41 0.17 -5.68
C VAL A 136 6.94 -1.03 -6.45
N ILE A 137 8.12 -0.91 -7.07
CA ILE A 137 8.74 -2.02 -7.80
C ILE A 137 9.06 -3.17 -6.84
N ALA A 138 9.68 -2.86 -5.70
CA ALA A 138 9.98 -3.86 -4.67
C ALA A 138 8.69 -4.53 -4.13
N ASN A 139 7.62 -3.77 -3.94
CA ASN A 139 6.33 -4.29 -3.50
C ASN A 139 5.68 -5.20 -4.53
N ALA A 140 5.71 -4.82 -5.81
CA ALA A 140 5.16 -5.62 -6.90
C ALA A 140 5.89 -6.97 -7.01
N ILE A 141 7.24 -6.96 -6.96
CA ILE A 141 8.05 -8.19 -6.96
C ILE A 141 7.70 -9.06 -5.76
N SER A 142 7.68 -8.48 -4.56
CA SER A 142 7.38 -9.22 -3.32
C SER A 142 5.97 -9.82 -3.35
N THR A 143 4.99 -9.06 -3.85
CA THR A 143 3.60 -9.52 -4.01
C THR A 143 3.53 -10.71 -4.95
N VAL A 144 4.20 -10.66 -6.10
CA VAL A 144 4.22 -11.79 -7.04
C VAL A 144 4.88 -13.02 -6.41
N LEU A 145 6.01 -12.86 -5.72
CA LEU A 145 6.72 -13.98 -5.07
C LEU A 145 5.90 -14.63 -3.96
N ILE A 146 5.29 -13.84 -3.08
CA ILE A 146 4.41 -14.34 -2.00
C ILE A 146 3.22 -15.07 -2.61
N GLN A 147 2.61 -14.52 -3.66
CA GLN A 147 1.47 -15.16 -4.30
C GLN A 147 1.87 -16.44 -5.05
N MET A 148 3.04 -16.51 -5.68
CA MET A 148 3.55 -17.77 -6.25
C MET A 148 3.78 -18.82 -5.17
N ALA A 149 4.31 -18.45 -4.00
CA ALA A 149 4.49 -19.37 -2.89
C ALA A 149 3.16 -19.84 -2.30
N ASN A 150 2.19 -18.94 -2.12
CA ASN A 150 0.82 -19.28 -1.71
C ASN A 150 0.13 -20.21 -2.72
N TRP A 151 0.39 -20.01 -4.02
CA TRP A 151 -0.18 -20.86 -5.06
C TRP A 151 0.36 -22.28 -4.95
N GLN A 152 1.68 -22.44 -4.82
CA GLN A 152 2.31 -23.75 -4.63
C GLN A 152 1.84 -24.43 -3.34
N ALA A 153 1.72 -23.67 -2.24
CA ALA A 153 1.18 -24.16 -0.98
C ALA A 153 -0.24 -24.70 -1.15
N MET A 154 -1.11 -23.94 -1.83
CA MET A 154 -2.50 -24.31 -2.09
C MET A 154 -2.60 -25.50 -3.06
N GLU A 155 -1.80 -25.54 -4.13
CA GLU A 155 -1.78 -26.65 -5.07
C GLU A 155 -1.37 -27.96 -4.40
N SER A 156 -0.36 -27.91 -3.52
CA SER A 156 0.12 -29.07 -2.76
C SER A 156 -0.82 -29.54 -1.65
N ALA A 157 -1.64 -28.66 -1.08
CA ALA A 157 -2.66 -29.01 -0.08
C ALA A 157 -3.92 -29.59 -0.73
N LEU A 158 -4.14 -29.27 -2.01
CA LEU A 158 -5.33 -29.64 -2.79
C LEU A 158 -5.02 -30.70 -3.86
N SER A 159 -3.96 -31.49 -3.69
CA SER A 159 -3.67 -32.64 -4.56
C SER A 159 -4.75 -33.71 -4.40
N ALA A 160 -5.07 -34.39 -5.50
CA ALA A 160 -6.32 -35.14 -5.70
C ALA A 160 -6.63 -36.28 -4.71
N GLU A 161 -5.69 -36.70 -3.87
CA GLU A 161 -5.91 -37.75 -2.86
C GLU A 161 -6.69 -37.27 -1.62
N THR A 162 -6.61 -35.97 -1.29
CA THR A 162 -7.23 -35.40 -0.08
C THR A 162 -8.60 -34.75 -0.33
N ALA A 163 -8.91 -34.45 -1.60
CA ALA A 163 -10.10 -33.72 -2.01
C ALA A 163 -11.30 -34.67 -2.20
N GLY A 164 -12.00 -34.97 -1.11
CA GLY A 164 -13.25 -35.73 -1.12
C GLY A 164 -14.29 -35.16 -2.11
N GLY A 165 -14.44 -35.81 -3.25
CA GLY A 165 -15.56 -35.63 -4.19
C GLY A 165 -15.57 -34.36 -5.07
N PRO A 166 -16.58 -34.24 -5.96
CA PRO A 166 -16.69 -33.15 -6.94
C PRO A 166 -16.73 -31.74 -6.34
N GLN A 167 -17.21 -31.63 -5.09
CA GLN A 167 -17.38 -30.37 -4.38
C GLN A 167 -16.03 -29.75 -3.97
N ALA A 168 -15.04 -30.58 -3.63
CA ALA A 168 -13.69 -30.13 -3.29
C ALA A 168 -12.91 -29.63 -4.53
N ALA A 169 -13.12 -30.26 -5.69
CA ALA A 169 -12.55 -29.80 -6.96
C ALA A 169 -13.13 -28.45 -7.41
N MET A 170 -14.43 -28.24 -7.21
CA MET A 170 -15.08 -26.95 -7.47
C MET A 170 -14.53 -25.85 -6.55
N LEU A 171 -14.38 -26.14 -5.25
CA LEU A 171 -13.82 -25.20 -4.28
C LEU A 171 -12.38 -24.81 -4.63
N LYS A 172 -11.53 -25.79 -5.00
CA LYS A 172 -10.17 -25.56 -5.49
C LYS A 172 -10.14 -24.60 -6.67
N ASN A 173 -10.96 -24.84 -7.69
CA ASN A 173 -11.00 -24.01 -8.89
C ASN A 173 -11.43 -22.57 -8.57
N ILE A 174 -12.43 -22.38 -7.69
CA ILE A 174 -12.89 -21.05 -7.27
C ILE A 174 -11.80 -20.30 -6.51
N MET A 175 -11.09 -20.96 -5.58
CA MET A 175 -10.01 -20.35 -4.82
C MET A 175 -8.81 -19.99 -5.70
N MET A 176 -8.43 -20.86 -6.62
CA MET A 176 -7.36 -20.58 -7.60
C MET A 176 -7.75 -19.40 -8.50
N PHE A 177 -9.00 -19.35 -8.97
CA PHE A 177 -9.48 -18.26 -9.82
C PHE A 177 -9.52 -16.91 -9.09
N SER A 178 -10.02 -16.88 -7.84
CA SER A 178 -10.07 -15.64 -7.05
C SER A 178 -8.67 -15.10 -6.75
N MET A 179 -7.70 -15.99 -6.53
CA MET A 179 -6.31 -15.64 -6.32
C MET A 179 -5.69 -14.97 -7.57
N VAL A 180 -5.94 -15.52 -8.77
CA VAL A 180 -5.47 -14.91 -10.03
C VAL A 180 -6.06 -13.51 -10.22
N ILE A 181 -7.36 -13.33 -9.98
CA ILE A 181 -8.00 -12.01 -10.05
C ILE A 181 -7.34 -11.04 -9.06
N GLY A 182 -7.12 -11.50 -7.82
CA GLY A 182 -6.45 -10.71 -6.79
C GLY A 182 -5.06 -10.24 -7.23
N ILE A 183 -4.27 -11.13 -7.84
CA ILE A 183 -2.94 -10.80 -8.36
C ILE A 183 -3.03 -9.77 -9.50
N VAL A 184 -3.91 -9.99 -10.47
CA VAL A 184 -4.07 -9.08 -11.62
C VAL A 184 -4.49 -7.68 -11.15
N LEU A 185 -5.42 -7.58 -10.21
CA LEU A 185 -5.85 -6.30 -9.64
C LEU A 185 -4.73 -5.64 -8.83
N ALA A 186 -4.01 -6.41 -8.00
CA ALA A 186 -2.89 -5.88 -7.20
C ALA A 186 -1.77 -5.33 -8.11
N VAL A 187 -1.33 -6.12 -9.10
CA VAL A 187 -0.30 -5.71 -10.05
C VAL A 187 -0.78 -4.54 -10.91
N GLY A 188 -2.03 -4.57 -11.37
CA GLY A 188 -2.63 -3.46 -12.11
C GLY A 188 -2.62 -2.14 -11.32
N PHE A 189 -2.90 -2.22 -10.02
CA PHE A 189 -2.85 -1.06 -9.12
C PHE A 189 -1.40 -0.57 -8.90
N GLU A 190 -0.43 -1.47 -8.75
CA GLU A 190 1.00 -1.10 -8.68
C GLU A 190 1.47 -0.41 -9.96
N LEU A 191 1.06 -0.89 -11.13
CA LEU A 191 1.36 -0.25 -12.41
C LEU A 191 0.73 1.14 -12.53
N ALA A 192 -0.52 1.31 -12.10
CA ALA A 192 -1.17 2.62 -12.09
C ALA A 192 -0.42 3.63 -11.21
N LYS A 193 0.03 3.22 -10.01
CA LYS A 193 0.87 4.04 -9.13
C LYS A 193 2.19 4.41 -9.81
N LEU A 194 2.84 3.44 -10.46
CA LEU A 194 4.11 3.65 -11.15
C LEU A 194 3.98 4.68 -12.29
N VAL A 195 2.93 4.57 -13.11
CA VAL A 195 2.62 5.54 -14.16
C VAL A 195 2.39 6.93 -13.57
N TYR A 196 1.60 7.02 -12.49
CA TYR A 196 1.39 8.28 -11.78
C TYR A 196 2.70 8.89 -11.27
N PHE A 197 3.56 8.11 -10.61
CA PHE A 197 4.81 8.62 -10.06
C PHE A 197 5.78 9.12 -11.14
N ILE A 198 5.84 8.44 -12.29
CA ILE A 198 6.64 8.88 -13.45
C ILE A 198 6.11 10.23 -13.97
N LEU A 199 4.79 10.36 -14.14
CA LEU A 199 4.17 11.60 -14.60
C LEU A 199 4.35 12.74 -13.58
N ALA A 200 4.15 12.45 -12.29
CA ALA A 200 4.31 13.39 -11.20
C ALA A 200 5.76 13.93 -11.15
N ARG A 201 6.75 13.05 -11.29
CA ARG A 201 8.17 13.41 -11.39
C ARG A 201 8.44 14.33 -12.57
N TRP A 202 7.91 14.01 -13.75
CA TRP A 202 8.10 14.85 -14.94
C TRP A 202 7.51 16.25 -14.76
N ILE A 203 6.28 16.33 -14.22
CA ILE A 203 5.62 17.61 -13.94
C ILE A 203 6.40 18.41 -12.89
N LEU A 204 6.75 17.79 -11.76
CA LEU A 204 7.52 18.44 -10.69
C LEU A 204 8.88 18.93 -11.16
N GLY A 205 9.57 18.13 -11.99
CA GLY A 205 10.85 18.51 -12.58
C GLY A 205 10.75 19.81 -13.37
N HIS A 206 9.71 19.98 -14.18
CA HIS A 206 9.47 21.21 -14.93
C HIS A 206 9.21 22.42 -14.01
N TYR A 207 8.46 22.25 -12.92
CA TYR A 207 8.25 23.32 -11.94
C TYR A 207 9.53 23.70 -11.20
N ILE A 208 10.37 22.71 -10.86
CA ILE A 208 11.66 22.95 -10.20
C ILE A 208 12.57 23.78 -11.11
N THR A 209 12.73 23.41 -12.39
CA THR A 209 13.58 24.18 -13.31
C THR A 209 13.05 25.59 -13.52
N THR A 210 11.73 25.75 -13.66
CA THR A 210 11.12 27.09 -13.86
C THR A 210 11.33 28.00 -12.64
N LEU A 211 11.27 27.45 -11.43
CA LEU A 211 11.49 28.21 -10.19
C LEU A 211 12.98 28.48 -9.89
N ASP A 212 13.89 27.62 -10.38
CA ASP A 212 15.33 27.87 -10.30
C ASP A 212 15.78 29.02 -11.23
N GLU A 213 15.01 29.30 -12.29
CA GLU A 213 15.29 30.35 -13.27
C GLU A 213 14.67 31.72 -12.93
N SER A 214 13.79 31.79 -11.93
CA SER A 214 13.05 33.00 -11.50
C SER A 214 13.65 33.65 -10.26
#